data_AF-M3PSP5-F1
#
_entry.id   AF-M3PSP5-F1
#
_cell.length_a   1.000
_cell.length_b   1.000
_cell.length_c   1.000
_cell.angle_alpha   90.00
_cell.angle_beta   90.00
_cell.angle_gamma   90.00
#
_symmetry.space_group_name_H-M   'P 1'
#
loop_
_entity.id
_entity.type
_entity.pdbx_description
1 polymer ?
#
loop_
_entity_poly.entity_id
_entity_poly.type
_entity_poly.pdbx_seq_one_letter_code
_entity_poly.pdbx_strand_id
1 'polypeptide(L)'
;MTYHNNAEYLLQQAATIMQVLMTQNPHVQTSNGGKAWGLSSTPGNVMDIFGPSFNAINEMIKNAQTALAKTQQLNANENAQITQPDNFNPYTSKDKGFAQEMLNRAEAQAEILNLAKQVADNFHSIQGPIQGDLEQCKAGSAGVITNNTWGSGCAFVKETLNSLEQHTAYYGNQVNQDRALAQTILNFKEALNTLNKDSKAINNGISHLPNAKPLQNMTHAAQNP
;
A
#
# COMPACT_ATOMS: atom_id res chain seq x y z
N MET A 1 -17.59 21.50 -23.05
CA MET A 1 -17.26 21.15 -21.65
C MET A 1 -15.87 20.57 -21.65
N THR A 2 -14.96 21.07 -20.81
CA THR A 2 -13.64 20.47 -20.62
C THR A 2 -13.80 19.40 -19.54
N TYR A 3 -13.55 18.14 -19.89
CA TYR A 3 -13.58 17.04 -18.93
C TYR A 3 -12.21 16.87 -18.31
N HIS A 4 -12.12 16.96 -16.99
CA HIS A 4 -10.92 16.65 -16.24
C HIS A 4 -10.98 15.19 -15.79
N ASN A 5 -10.03 14.38 -16.26
CA ASN A 5 -9.94 12.96 -15.95
C ASN A 5 -8.53 12.63 -15.42
N ASN A 6 -8.17 13.23 -14.29
CA ASN A 6 -6.93 12.93 -13.58
C ASN A 6 -7.24 12.63 -12.10
N ALA A 7 -6.32 11.95 -11.42
CA ALA A 7 -6.52 11.48 -10.06
C ALA A 7 -6.84 12.62 -9.06
N GLU A 8 -6.15 13.75 -9.19
CA GLU A 8 -6.35 14.92 -8.32
C GLU A 8 -7.78 15.44 -8.41
N TYR A 9 -8.26 15.65 -9.64
CA TYR A 9 -9.61 16.11 -9.90
C TYR A 9 -10.66 15.11 -9.41
N LEU A 10 -10.50 13.82 -9.71
CA LEU A 10 -11.48 12.79 -9.33
C LEU A 10 -11.54 12.59 -7.80
N LEU A 11 -10.39 12.62 -7.11
CA LEU A 11 -10.34 12.58 -5.65
C LEU A 11 -10.99 13.82 -5.03
N GLN A 12 -10.83 15.00 -5.64
CA GLN A 12 -11.52 16.21 -5.20
C GLN A 12 -13.04 16.11 -5.38
N GLN A 13 -13.52 15.51 -6.47
CA GLN A 13 -14.95 15.26 -6.66
C GLN A 13 -15.49 14.29 -5.60
N ALA A 14 -14.77 13.19 -5.33
CA ALA A 14 -15.14 12.25 -4.26
C ALA A 14 -15.18 12.93 -2.89
N ALA A 15 -14.17 13.74 -2.55
CA ALA A 15 -14.13 14.53 -1.32
C ALA A 15 -15.34 15.48 -1.22
N THR A 16 -15.70 16.14 -2.32
CA THR A 16 -16.84 17.06 -2.39
C THR A 16 -18.16 16.33 -2.13
N ILE A 17 -18.37 15.17 -2.75
CA ILE A 17 -19.56 14.33 -2.52
C ILE A 17 -19.67 13.97 -1.04
N MET A 18 -18.59 13.48 -0.44
CA MET A 18 -18.57 13.11 0.98
C MET A 18 -18.84 14.31 1.88
N GLN A 19 -18.19 15.44 1.62
CA GLN A 19 -18.39 16.67 2.38
C GLN A 19 -19.86 17.13 2.34
N VAL A 20 -20.48 17.12 1.16
CA VAL A 20 -21.90 17.49 1.00
C VAL A 20 -22.80 16.54 1.78
N LEU A 21 -22.61 15.22 1.65
CA LEU A 21 -23.42 14.22 2.36
C LEU A 21 -23.31 14.39 3.88
N MET A 22 -22.08 14.55 4.39
CA MET A 22 -21.83 14.68 5.83
C MET A 22 -22.33 16.01 6.39
N THR A 23 -22.22 17.10 5.64
CA THR A 23 -22.59 18.46 6.09
C THR A 23 -24.09 18.71 6.00
N GLN A 24 -24.69 18.37 4.85
CA GLN A 24 -26.13 18.58 4.65
C GLN A 24 -26.96 17.60 5.48
N ASN A 25 -26.37 16.45 5.86
CA ASN A 25 -26.96 15.44 6.72
C ASN A 25 -28.44 15.15 6.42
N PRO A 26 -28.80 14.85 5.15
CA PRO A 26 -30.20 14.72 4.75
C PRO A 26 -30.92 13.61 5.51
N HIS A 27 -32.23 13.79 5.69
CA HIS A 27 -33.10 12.78 6.27
C HIS A 27 -33.43 11.68 5.26
N VAL A 28 -33.26 10.41 5.66
CA VAL A 28 -33.57 9.23 4.83
C VAL A 28 -34.75 8.47 5.43
N GLN A 29 -35.75 8.22 4.57
CA GLN A 29 -36.84 7.29 4.88
C GLN A 29 -36.34 5.85 4.64
N THR A 30 -36.17 5.09 5.72
CA THR A 30 -35.59 3.74 5.65
C THR A 30 -36.59 2.63 5.31
N SER A 31 -37.88 2.98 5.15
CA SER A 31 -38.95 2.04 4.79
C SER A 31 -38.65 1.25 3.50
N ASN A 32 -37.93 1.87 2.55
CA ASN A 32 -37.34 1.21 1.38
C ASN A 32 -35.82 1.41 1.29
N GLY A 33 -35.30 2.60 1.61
CA GLY A 33 -33.89 2.94 1.41
C GLY A 33 -32.92 2.28 2.39
N GLY A 34 -33.31 2.06 3.64
CA GLY A 34 -32.45 1.45 4.68
C GLY A 34 -32.49 -0.08 4.66
N LYS A 35 -33.67 -0.66 4.38
CA LYS A 35 -33.81 -2.11 4.16
C LYS A 35 -32.91 -2.63 3.04
N ALA A 36 -32.70 -1.81 2.00
CA ALA A 36 -31.81 -2.12 0.89
C ALA A 36 -30.36 -2.40 1.33
N TRP A 37 -29.93 -1.77 2.43
CA TRP A 37 -28.60 -1.92 3.02
C TRP A 37 -28.61 -2.81 4.29
N GLY A 38 -29.66 -3.64 4.45
CA GLY A 38 -29.80 -4.54 5.60
C GLY A 38 -30.07 -3.84 6.94
N LEU A 39 -30.47 -2.56 6.94
CA LEU A 39 -30.68 -1.77 8.16
C LEU A 39 -32.11 -1.92 8.70
N SER A 40 -32.27 -1.75 10.02
CA SER A 40 -33.58 -1.69 10.65
C SER A 40 -34.39 -0.49 10.14
N SER A 41 -35.72 -0.59 10.13
CA SER A 41 -36.64 0.42 9.56
C SER A 41 -36.84 1.63 10.48
N THR A 42 -35.75 2.30 10.87
CA THR A 42 -35.80 3.54 11.64
C THR A 42 -35.40 4.70 10.72
N PRO A 43 -36.33 5.60 10.34
CA PRO A 43 -35.97 6.82 9.61
C PRO A 43 -34.99 7.66 10.42
N GLY A 44 -34.09 8.37 9.75
CA GLY A 44 -33.07 9.16 10.43
C GLY A 44 -32.18 9.92 9.45
N ASN A 45 -31.27 10.73 9.97
CA ASN A 45 -30.34 11.45 9.13
C ASN A 45 -29.20 10.52 8.69
N VAL A 46 -28.58 10.79 7.53
CA VAL A 46 -27.51 9.94 7.00
C VAL A 46 -26.32 9.78 7.93
N MET A 47 -25.98 10.78 8.74
CA MET A 47 -24.87 10.69 9.69
C MET A 47 -25.18 9.78 10.87
N ASP A 48 -26.44 9.74 11.31
CA ASP A 48 -26.87 8.82 12.38
C ASP A 48 -26.84 7.37 11.90
N ILE A 49 -27.09 7.15 10.60
CA ILE A 49 -27.19 5.83 9.99
C ILE A 49 -25.84 5.33 9.45
N PHE A 50 -25.08 6.19 8.77
CA PHE A 50 -23.88 5.85 8.00
C PHE A 50 -22.62 6.58 8.47
N GLY A 51 -22.69 7.36 9.56
CA GLY A 51 -21.56 8.18 10.04
C GLY A 51 -20.23 7.44 10.12
N PRO A 52 -20.15 6.24 10.74
CA PRO A 52 -18.93 5.44 10.74
C PRO A 52 -18.41 5.09 9.34
N SER A 53 -19.29 4.65 8.43
CA SER A 53 -18.94 4.31 7.05
C SER A 53 -18.47 5.54 6.26
N PHE A 54 -19.13 6.69 6.44
CA PHE A 54 -18.74 7.94 5.80
C PHE A 54 -17.38 8.43 6.31
N ASN A 55 -17.11 8.29 7.61
CA ASN A 55 -15.80 8.62 8.16
C ASN A 55 -14.70 7.74 7.57
N ALA A 56 -14.93 6.42 7.47
CA ALA A 56 -13.99 5.50 6.84
C ALA A 56 -13.71 5.89 5.38
N ILE A 57 -14.74 6.16 4.58
CA ILE A 57 -14.61 6.59 3.18
C ILE A 57 -13.89 7.96 3.08
N ASN A 58 -14.17 8.88 3.99
CA ASN A 58 -13.47 10.17 4.03
C ASN A 58 -11.97 10.01 4.32
N GLU A 59 -11.59 9.12 5.24
CA GLU A 59 -10.18 8.79 5.48
C GLU A 59 -9.54 8.05 4.30
N MET A 60 -10.27 7.19 3.59
CA MET A 60 -9.79 6.61 2.31
C MET A 60 -9.40 7.70 1.32
N ILE A 61 -10.27 8.70 1.14
CA ILE A 61 -10.04 9.80 0.20
C ILE A 61 -8.81 10.63 0.63
N LYS A 62 -8.68 10.96 1.92
CA LYS A 62 -7.51 11.69 2.44
C LYS A 62 -6.20 10.92 2.25
N ASN A 63 -6.21 9.62 2.54
CA ASN A 63 -5.02 8.77 2.35
C ASN A 63 -4.64 8.69 0.86
N ALA A 64 -5.61 8.54 -0.04
CA ALA A 64 -5.38 8.55 -1.48
C ALA A 64 -4.85 9.91 -2.00
N GLN A 65 -5.39 11.03 -1.52
CA GLN A 65 -4.88 12.38 -1.84
C GLN A 65 -3.44 12.57 -1.37
N THR A 66 -3.13 12.11 -0.15
CA THR A 66 -1.77 12.19 0.41
C THR A 66 -0.81 11.32 -0.40
N ALA A 67 -1.22 10.10 -0.78
CA ALA A 67 -0.43 9.21 -1.62
C ALA A 67 -0.15 9.84 -2.99
N LEU A 68 -1.15 10.49 -3.60
CA LEU A 68 -0.99 11.21 -4.87
C LEU A 68 0.03 12.35 -4.76
N ALA A 69 -0.11 13.22 -3.74
CA ALA A 69 0.80 14.34 -3.53
C ALA A 69 2.25 13.89 -3.33
N LYS A 70 2.46 12.84 -2.52
CA LYS A 70 3.79 12.24 -2.32
C LYS A 70 4.35 11.61 -3.58
N THR A 71 3.50 10.96 -4.39
CA THR A 71 3.91 10.39 -5.68
C THR A 71 4.35 11.49 -6.65
N GLN A 72 3.59 12.58 -6.76
CA GLN A 72 3.96 13.73 -7.59
C GLN A 72 5.28 14.35 -7.13
N GLN A 73 5.49 14.51 -5.83
CA GLN A 73 6.74 15.02 -5.27
C GLN A 73 7.93 14.08 -5.55
N LEU A 74 7.73 12.76 -5.43
CA LEU A 74 8.78 11.77 -5.69
C LEU A 74 9.20 11.78 -7.17
N ASN A 75 8.23 11.89 -8.08
CA ASN A 75 8.44 11.93 -9.52
C ASN A 75 9.07 13.26 -9.98
N ALA A 76 8.69 14.39 -9.37
CA ALA A 76 9.28 15.68 -9.68
C ALA A 76 10.79 15.74 -9.36
N ASN A 77 11.24 14.91 -8.42
CA ASN A 77 12.64 14.79 -8.05
C ASN A 77 13.32 13.61 -8.75
N GLU A 78 12.69 12.91 -9.70
CA GLU A 78 13.25 11.74 -10.38
C GLU A 78 14.54 12.09 -11.13
N ASN A 79 15.62 11.39 -10.79
CA ASN A 79 16.87 11.46 -11.55
C ASN A 79 16.82 10.33 -12.57
N ALA A 80 16.79 10.66 -13.86
CA ALA A 80 16.66 9.67 -14.94
C ALA A 80 17.85 8.68 -15.01
N GLN A 81 18.96 9.01 -14.35
CA GLN A 81 20.12 8.13 -14.21
C GLN A 81 20.70 8.21 -12.80
N ILE A 82 20.95 7.05 -12.21
CA ILE A 82 21.85 6.91 -11.08
C ILE A 82 23.26 6.82 -11.66
N THR A 83 24.10 7.83 -11.43
CA THR A 83 25.52 7.76 -11.78
C THR A 83 26.29 7.02 -10.70
N GLN A 84 26.68 5.77 -10.96
CA GLN A 84 27.68 5.05 -10.17
C GLN A 84 29.11 5.30 -10.70
N PRO A 85 30.14 5.25 -9.84
CA PRO A 85 31.53 5.30 -10.29
C PRO A 85 31.92 4.04 -11.08
N ASP A 86 32.76 4.19 -12.12
CA ASP A 86 33.23 3.10 -12.98
C ASP A 86 33.96 1.99 -12.21
N ASN A 87 34.66 2.36 -11.12
CA ASN A 87 35.32 1.42 -10.23
C ASN A 87 34.73 1.53 -8.83
N PHE A 88 33.47 1.09 -8.70
CA PHE A 88 32.75 1.15 -7.43
C PHE A 88 33.47 0.41 -6.30
N ASN A 89 33.82 1.15 -5.25
CA ASN A 89 34.37 0.60 -4.03
C ASN A 89 33.40 0.83 -2.85
N PRO A 90 32.75 -0.22 -2.32
CA PRO A 90 31.77 -0.09 -1.22
C PRO A 90 32.41 0.30 0.14
N TYR A 91 33.75 0.33 0.22
CA TYR A 91 34.47 0.86 1.38
C TYR A 91 34.73 2.37 1.29
N THR A 92 34.61 2.96 0.10
CA THR A 92 34.84 4.39 -0.12
C THR A 92 33.54 5.17 0.07
N SER A 93 33.47 6.04 1.08
CA SER A 93 32.24 6.82 1.37
C SER A 93 31.76 7.65 0.17
N LYS A 94 32.69 8.21 -0.63
CA LYS A 94 32.37 9.01 -1.82
C LYS A 94 31.65 8.20 -2.91
N ASP A 95 31.89 6.89 -2.96
CA ASP A 95 31.34 6.00 -3.98
C ASP A 95 29.94 5.49 -3.61
N LYS A 96 29.45 5.78 -2.40
CA LYS A 96 28.18 5.29 -1.87
C LYS A 96 27.04 6.31 -1.84
N GLY A 97 27.27 7.53 -2.33
CA GLY A 97 26.24 8.58 -2.34
C GLY A 97 24.94 8.13 -3.01
N PHE A 98 25.05 7.41 -4.12
CA PHE A 98 23.90 6.86 -4.83
C PHE A 98 23.06 5.88 -3.99
N ALA A 99 23.69 5.13 -3.08
CA ALA A 99 22.98 4.18 -2.22
C ALA A 99 22.15 4.92 -1.15
N GLN A 100 22.60 6.10 -0.71
CA GLN A 100 21.78 6.95 0.16
C GLN A 100 20.55 7.50 -0.58
N GLU A 101 20.73 7.94 -1.83
CA GLU A 101 19.61 8.37 -2.67
C GLU A 101 18.63 7.22 -2.94
N MET A 102 19.14 6.03 -3.24
CA MET A 102 18.35 4.81 -3.39
C MET A 102 17.54 4.51 -2.12
N LEU A 103 18.16 4.57 -0.94
CA LEU A 103 17.48 4.35 0.34
C LEU A 103 16.35 5.37 0.56
N ASN A 104 16.65 6.66 0.38
CA ASN A 104 15.67 7.73 0.57
C ASN A 104 14.47 7.56 -0.36
N ARG A 105 14.69 7.15 -1.61
CA ARG A 105 13.61 6.86 -2.56
C ARG A 105 12.77 5.66 -2.15
N ALA A 106 13.42 4.56 -1.75
CA ALA A 106 12.72 3.37 -1.33
C ALA A 106 11.89 3.63 -0.06
N GLU A 107 12.36 4.49 0.86
CA GLU A 107 11.58 4.92 2.02
C GLU A 107 10.36 5.76 1.64
N ALA A 108 10.50 6.70 0.69
CA ALA A 108 9.38 7.47 0.18
C ALA A 108 8.33 6.57 -0.52
N GLN A 109 8.77 5.59 -1.31
CA GLN A 109 7.89 4.60 -1.93
C GLN A 109 7.19 3.74 -0.89
N ALA A 110 7.88 3.32 0.18
CA ALA A 110 7.28 2.58 1.29
C ALA A 110 6.16 3.38 1.97
N GLU A 111 6.35 4.70 2.16
CA GLU A 111 5.32 5.57 2.73
C GLU A 111 4.08 5.68 1.82
N ILE A 112 4.28 5.83 0.50
CA ILE A 112 3.20 5.85 -0.50
C ILE A 112 2.42 4.53 -0.48
N LEU A 113 3.12 3.38 -0.48
CA LEU A 113 2.50 2.06 -0.42
C LEU A 113 1.76 1.83 0.90
N ASN A 114 2.28 2.36 2.01
CA ASN A 114 1.60 2.29 3.30
C ASN A 114 0.30 3.11 3.31
N LEU A 115 0.26 4.28 2.67
CA LEU A 115 -0.98 5.04 2.48
C LEU A 115 -1.98 4.27 1.61
N ALA A 116 -1.53 3.64 0.53
CA ALA A 116 -2.37 2.80 -0.32
C ALA A 116 -2.94 1.60 0.45
N LYS A 117 -2.14 0.95 1.30
CA LYS A 117 -2.61 -0.10 2.23
C LYS A 117 -3.68 0.44 3.18
N GLN A 118 -3.47 1.62 3.77
CA GLN A 118 -4.46 2.24 4.66
C GLN A 118 -5.77 2.58 3.95
N VAL A 119 -5.78 2.84 2.64
CA VAL A 119 -7.04 2.98 1.88
C VAL A 119 -7.84 1.67 1.93
N ALA A 120 -7.20 0.52 1.72
CA ALA A 120 -7.86 -0.77 1.86
C ALA A 120 -8.30 -1.05 3.31
N ASP A 121 -7.40 -0.82 4.27
CA ASP A 121 -7.68 -1.05 5.69
C ASP A 121 -8.85 -0.18 6.19
N ASN A 122 -8.93 1.08 5.73
CA ASN A 122 -10.06 1.96 6.03
C ASN A 122 -11.38 1.39 5.48
N PHE A 123 -11.39 0.84 4.27
CA PHE A 123 -12.58 0.18 3.74
C PHE A 123 -12.99 -1.04 4.59
N HIS A 124 -12.03 -1.90 4.92
CA HIS A 124 -12.25 -3.08 5.76
C HIS A 124 -12.68 -2.75 7.19
N SER A 125 -12.40 -1.53 7.65
CA SER A 125 -12.86 -1.04 8.95
C SER A 125 -14.37 -0.77 9.01
N ILE A 126 -15.05 -0.66 7.86
CA ILE A 126 -16.50 -0.45 7.80
C ILE A 126 -17.22 -1.66 8.40
N GLN A 127 -18.04 -1.42 9.42
CA GLN A 127 -18.74 -2.47 10.15
C GLN A 127 -20.17 -2.68 9.65
N GLY A 128 -20.65 -3.93 9.72
CA GLY A 128 -22.02 -4.31 9.40
C GLY A 128 -22.27 -4.62 7.91
N PRO A 129 -23.54 -4.92 7.54
CA PRO A 129 -23.90 -5.38 6.20
C PRO A 129 -23.52 -4.40 5.08
N ILE A 130 -23.50 -3.10 5.41
CA ILE A 130 -23.14 -2.00 4.51
C ILE A 130 -21.76 -2.19 3.86
N GLN A 131 -20.78 -2.81 4.54
CA GLN A 131 -19.47 -3.08 3.95
C GLN A 131 -19.62 -3.99 2.73
N GLY A 132 -20.33 -5.11 2.88
CA GLY A 132 -20.56 -6.07 1.80
C GLY A 132 -21.49 -5.53 0.72
N ASP A 133 -22.43 -4.67 1.09
CA ASP A 133 -23.29 -3.98 0.13
C ASP A 133 -22.50 -3.00 -0.74
N LEU A 134 -21.56 -2.23 -0.16
CA LEU A 134 -20.67 -1.32 -0.88
C LEU A 134 -19.66 -2.09 -1.74
N GLU A 135 -19.16 -3.22 -1.24
CA GLU A 135 -18.14 -4.02 -1.93
C GLU A 135 -18.69 -4.70 -3.20
N GLN A 136 -19.93 -5.16 -3.16
CA GLN A 136 -20.52 -6.02 -4.20
C GLN A 136 -21.46 -5.27 -5.14
N CYS A 137 -21.73 -5.88 -6.30
CA CYS A 137 -22.87 -5.55 -7.15
C CYS A 137 -23.92 -6.67 -7.03
N LYS A 138 -24.92 -6.47 -6.18
CA LYS A 138 -25.97 -7.46 -5.84
C LYS A 138 -27.07 -7.56 -6.90
N ALA A 139 -27.18 -6.56 -7.77
CA ALA A 139 -28.11 -6.56 -8.89
C ALA A 139 -27.58 -5.72 -10.05
N GLY A 140 -27.70 -6.24 -11.27
CA GLY A 140 -27.19 -5.59 -12.49
C GLY A 140 -25.72 -5.88 -12.76
N SER A 141 -25.04 -4.94 -13.41
CA SER A 141 -23.61 -5.01 -13.74
C SER A 141 -22.89 -3.81 -13.17
N ALA A 142 -21.68 -4.00 -12.62
CA ALA A 142 -20.88 -2.91 -12.10
C ALA A 142 -20.59 -1.87 -13.22
N GLY A 143 -20.61 -0.59 -12.85
CA GLY A 143 -20.47 0.53 -13.80
C GLY A 143 -21.74 0.87 -14.60
N VAL A 144 -22.85 0.15 -14.41
CA VAL A 144 -24.12 0.43 -15.09
C VAL A 144 -25.20 0.75 -14.06
N ILE A 145 -25.84 1.92 -14.20
CA ILE A 145 -26.98 2.29 -13.37
C ILE A 145 -28.26 1.71 -13.98
N THR A 146 -28.98 0.93 -13.18
CA THR A 146 -30.27 0.33 -13.52
C THR A 146 -31.27 0.60 -12.42
N ASN A 147 -32.55 0.27 -12.65
CA ASN A 147 -33.60 0.39 -11.62
C ASN A 147 -33.39 -0.54 -10.41
N ASN A 148 -32.39 -1.44 -10.45
CA ASN A 148 -32.09 -2.39 -9.39
C ASN A 148 -30.73 -2.13 -8.70
N THR A 149 -30.02 -1.06 -9.07
CA THR A 149 -28.67 -0.75 -8.53
C THR A 149 -28.71 -0.27 -7.06
N TRP A 150 -29.89 0.06 -6.53
CA TRP A 150 -30.05 0.54 -5.15
C TRP A 150 -29.72 -0.55 -4.12
N GLY A 151 -29.11 -0.16 -2.98
CA GLY A 151 -28.67 -1.11 -1.96
C GLY A 151 -27.37 -1.86 -2.30
N SER A 152 -26.62 -1.39 -3.29
CA SER A 152 -25.38 -2.02 -3.74
C SER A 152 -24.39 -0.99 -4.29
N GLY A 153 -23.10 -1.20 -4.07
CA GLY A 153 -22.05 -0.27 -4.51
C GLY A 153 -21.86 -0.24 -6.03
N CYS A 154 -21.94 -1.40 -6.71
CA CYS A 154 -21.84 -1.56 -8.17
C CYS A 154 -20.75 -0.69 -8.86
N ALA A 155 -19.63 -0.49 -8.18
CA ALA A 155 -18.52 0.37 -8.61
C ALA A 155 -17.17 -0.38 -8.67
N PHE A 156 -17.21 -1.71 -8.85
CA PHE A 156 -16.02 -2.58 -8.90
C PHE A 156 -15.15 -2.52 -7.63
N VAL A 157 -15.76 -2.27 -6.48
CA VAL A 157 -15.03 -2.09 -5.21
C VAL A 157 -14.26 -3.34 -4.84
N LYS A 158 -14.88 -4.53 -4.92
CA LYS A 158 -14.22 -5.82 -4.68
C LYS A 158 -12.98 -6.03 -5.54
N GLU A 159 -13.12 -5.87 -6.84
CA GLU A 159 -12.03 -6.07 -7.80
C GLU A 159 -10.91 -5.05 -7.59
N THR A 160 -11.28 -3.80 -7.29
CA THR A 160 -10.33 -2.71 -7.01
C THR A 160 -9.55 -2.97 -5.72
N LEU A 161 -10.22 -3.41 -4.64
CA LEU A 161 -9.56 -3.76 -3.38
C LEU A 161 -8.60 -4.93 -3.56
N ASN A 162 -9.03 -6.00 -4.23
CA ASN A 162 -8.16 -7.14 -4.52
C ASN A 162 -6.91 -6.71 -5.31
N SER A 163 -7.07 -5.87 -6.33
CA SER A 163 -5.94 -5.36 -7.10
C SER A 163 -5.03 -4.45 -6.27
N LEU A 164 -5.61 -3.58 -5.43
CA LEU A 164 -4.87 -2.71 -4.52
C LEU A 164 -4.03 -3.51 -3.53
N GLU A 165 -4.59 -4.53 -2.89
CA GLU A 165 -3.90 -5.40 -1.94
C GLU A 165 -2.79 -6.21 -2.62
N GLN A 166 -3.06 -6.78 -3.80
CA GLN A 166 -2.06 -7.53 -4.56
C GLN A 166 -0.89 -6.64 -5.00
N HIS A 167 -1.17 -5.46 -5.56
CA HIS A 167 -0.12 -4.55 -6.01
C HIS A 167 0.66 -3.96 -4.84
N THR A 168 0.01 -3.59 -3.73
CA THR A 168 0.73 -3.09 -2.55
C THR A 168 1.63 -4.15 -1.93
N ALA A 169 1.18 -5.40 -1.88
CA ALA A 169 2.01 -6.52 -1.41
C ALA A 169 3.18 -6.82 -2.37
N TYR A 170 2.91 -6.84 -3.68
CA TYR A 170 3.96 -7.03 -4.69
C TYR A 170 5.00 -5.94 -4.55
N TYR A 171 4.67 -4.68 -4.85
CA TYR A 171 5.61 -3.56 -4.86
C TYR A 171 6.27 -3.31 -3.49
N GLY A 172 5.58 -3.64 -2.39
CA GLY A 172 6.19 -3.60 -1.06
C GLY A 172 7.41 -4.52 -0.93
N ASN A 173 7.39 -5.69 -1.57
CA ASN A 173 8.55 -6.58 -1.60
C ASN A 173 9.70 -6.00 -2.42
N GLN A 174 9.43 -5.38 -3.58
CA GLN A 174 10.50 -4.71 -4.36
C GLN A 174 11.12 -3.56 -3.57
N VAL A 175 10.29 -2.71 -2.95
CA VAL A 175 10.79 -1.61 -2.11
C VAL A 175 11.66 -2.13 -0.96
N ASN A 176 11.27 -3.24 -0.33
CA ASN A 176 12.09 -3.85 0.74
C ASN A 176 13.41 -4.41 0.22
N GLN A 177 13.44 -4.99 -0.99
CA GLN A 177 14.68 -5.43 -1.63
C GLN A 177 15.61 -4.24 -1.89
N ASP A 178 15.05 -3.13 -2.38
CA ASP A 178 15.81 -1.91 -2.63
C ASP A 178 16.38 -1.30 -1.34
N ARG A 179 15.58 -1.24 -0.26
CA ARG A 179 16.05 -0.81 1.06
C ARG A 179 17.19 -1.71 1.56
N ALA A 180 17.05 -3.02 1.45
CA ALA A 180 18.05 -3.98 1.91
C ALA A 180 19.37 -3.85 1.13
N LEU A 181 19.29 -3.69 -0.19
CA LEU A 181 20.45 -3.47 -1.05
C LEU A 181 21.15 -2.15 -0.70
N ALA A 182 20.40 -1.05 -0.63
CA ALA A 182 20.94 0.26 -0.28
C ALA A 182 21.62 0.25 1.10
N GLN A 183 20.98 -0.36 2.11
CA GLN A 183 21.53 -0.49 3.46
C GLN A 183 22.78 -1.36 3.50
N THR A 184 22.82 -2.44 2.71
CA THR A 184 24.00 -3.30 2.60
C THR A 184 25.17 -2.55 1.96
N ILE A 185 24.92 -1.75 0.92
CA ILE A 185 25.97 -0.91 0.32
C ILE A 185 26.48 0.12 1.34
N LEU A 186 25.58 0.84 2.01
CA LEU A 186 25.94 1.86 3.00
C LEU A 186 26.76 1.28 4.15
N ASN A 187 26.39 0.08 4.64
CA ASN A 187 26.99 -0.61 5.78
C ASN A 187 27.81 -1.85 5.36
N PHE A 188 28.50 -1.78 4.22
CA PHE A 188 29.11 -2.96 3.58
C PHE A 188 30.12 -3.69 4.47
N LYS A 189 30.93 -2.94 5.23
CA LYS A 189 31.93 -3.52 6.13
C LYS A 189 31.26 -4.37 7.22
N GLU A 190 30.21 -3.84 7.82
CA GLU A 190 29.41 -4.51 8.83
C GLU A 190 28.69 -5.74 8.25
N ALA A 191 28.07 -5.58 7.08
CA ALA A 191 27.40 -6.68 6.37
C ALA A 191 28.36 -7.83 6.05
N LEU A 192 29.57 -7.53 5.55
CA LEU A 192 30.59 -8.53 5.28
C LEU A 192 31.09 -9.22 6.56
N ASN A 193 31.26 -8.47 7.65
CA ASN A 193 31.62 -9.03 8.94
C ASN A 193 30.55 -10.00 9.47
N THR A 194 29.27 -9.64 9.34
CA THR A 194 28.13 -10.49 9.70
C THR A 194 28.12 -11.76 8.84
N LEU A 195 28.29 -11.65 7.52
CA LEU A 195 28.37 -12.79 6.61
C LEU A 195 29.48 -13.78 7.04
N ASN A 196 30.66 -13.26 7.38
CA ASN A 196 31.78 -14.09 7.86
C ASN A 196 31.49 -14.75 9.21
N LYS A 197 30.80 -14.06 10.13
CA LYS A 197 30.40 -14.60 11.42
C LYS A 197 29.36 -15.70 11.26
N ASP A 198 28.38 -15.49 10.38
CA ASP A 198 27.29 -16.43 10.13
C ASP A 198 27.81 -17.69 9.44
N SER A 199 28.70 -17.56 8.46
CA SER A 199 29.39 -18.71 7.85
C SER A 199 30.12 -19.57 8.89
N LYS A 200 30.87 -18.94 9.80
CA LYS A 200 31.53 -19.65 10.91
C LYS A 200 30.53 -20.32 11.85
N ALA A 201 29.46 -19.62 12.20
CA ALA A 201 28.41 -20.13 13.08
C ALA A 201 27.70 -21.36 12.47
N ILE A 202 27.41 -21.33 11.17
CA ILE A 202 26.81 -22.45 10.42
C ILE A 202 27.71 -23.68 10.49
N ASN A 203 28.98 -23.55 10.11
CA ASN A 203 29.92 -24.68 10.13
C ASN A 203 30.12 -25.22 11.56
N ASN A 204 30.19 -24.33 12.56
CA ASN A 204 30.27 -24.72 13.97
C ASN A 204 28.99 -25.44 14.44
N GLY A 205 27.80 -25.00 14.02
CA GLY A 205 26.55 -25.69 14.34
C GLY A 205 26.54 -27.11 13.77
N ILE A 206 26.95 -27.26 12.50
CA ILE A 206 27.00 -28.55 11.81
C ILE A 206 28.01 -29.52 12.45
N SER A 207 29.14 -29.03 12.96
CA SER A 207 30.15 -29.89 13.61
C SER A 207 29.64 -30.60 14.88
N HIS A 208 28.56 -30.10 15.49
CA HIS A 208 27.95 -30.69 16.68
C HIS A 208 26.80 -31.67 16.37
N LEU A 209 26.40 -31.80 15.10
CA LEU A 209 25.30 -32.69 14.70
C LEU A 209 25.80 -34.14 14.51
N PRO A 210 25.05 -35.15 15.00
CA PRO A 210 25.37 -36.55 14.77
C PRO A 210 25.24 -36.90 13.29
N ASN A 211 26.17 -37.73 12.78
CA ASN A 211 26.18 -38.20 11.38
C ASN A 211 26.26 -37.10 10.30
N ALA A 212 26.70 -35.89 10.64
CA ALA A 212 26.75 -34.76 9.70
C ALA A 212 28.06 -34.63 8.90
N LYS A 213 28.83 -35.73 8.73
CA LYS A 213 30.07 -35.73 7.92
C LYS A 213 29.88 -35.16 6.50
N PRO A 214 28.81 -35.51 5.75
CA PRO A 214 28.57 -34.97 4.41
C PRO A 214 28.28 -33.47 4.37
N LEU A 215 27.92 -32.87 5.51
CA LEU A 215 27.55 -31.46 5.63
C LEU A 215 28.69 -30.59 6.19
N GLN A 216 29.83 -31.20 6.55
CA GLN A 216 30.98 -30.43 7.05
C GLN A 216 31.46 -29.43 5.98
N ASN A 217 31.89 -28.25 6.43
CA ASN A 217 32.32 -27.15 5.56
C ASN A 217 31.25 -26.73 4.53
N MET A 218 29.98 -26.78 4.90
CA MET A 218 28.86 -26.36 4.04
C MET A 218 29.04 -24.95 3.49
N THR A 219 29.66 -24.05 4.28
CA THR A 219 30.10 -22.73 3.80
C THR A 219 31.63 -22.67 3.73
N HIS A 220 32.16 -22.01 2.70
CA HIS A 220 33.60 -21.84 2.50
C HIS A 220 33.89 -20.43 1.96
N ALA A 221 35.09 -19.93 2.26
CA ALA A 221 35.60 -18.66 1.77
C ALA A 221 36.91 -18.88 1.03
N ALA A 222 37.10 -18.18 -0.10
CA ALA A 222 38.34 -18.18 -0.86
C ALA A 222 38.93 -16.77 -0.85
N GLN A 223 40.26 -16.68 -0.80
CA GLN A 223 40.97 -15.40 -0.89
C GLN A 223 41.08 -14.96 -2.35
N ASN A 224 40.74 -13.69 -2.62
CA ASN A 224 40.97 -13.02 -3.89
C ASN A 224 41.79 -11.75 -3.61
N PRO A 225 43.14 -11.82 -3.67
CA PRO A 225 44.03 -10.69 -3.42
C PRO A 225 43.99 -9.65 -4.55
#